data_AF-A0A2D9CLM2-F1
#
_entry.id   AF-A0A2D9CLM2-F1
#
_cell.length_a   1.000
_cell.length_b   1.000
_cell.length_c   1.000
_cell.angle_alpha   90.00
_cell.angle_beta   90.00
_cell.angle_gamma   90.00
#
_symmetry.space_group_name_H-M   'P 1'
#
loop_
_entity.id
_entity.type
_entity.pdbx_description
1 polymer ?
#
loop_
_entity_poly.entity_id
_entity_poly.type
_entity_poly.pdbx_seq_one_letter_code
_entity_poly.pdbx_strand_id
1 'polypeptide(L)'
;MILEDFVMLGKTTPETDRQGRVTVCSAGWSPELKQLVRVYPLSTKKAPPDFSVSQVRLERNSRDTRPESWKIQGDRDISVHENINSRFDVKSIINDWSSLLNTIPQVGSMAEANSRKLSLAIVKPDTAPKYYFDENKSWKDNRDKVCSKSYKWTPRVSFTLSGKTHKLKYLNQEAYEFMTPKSRGFFRHVASKFKSNPKLLVGNMFAYRNNWLVISAFC
;
A
#
# COMPACT_ATOMS: atom_id res chain seq x y z
N MET A 1 -0.42 7.65 -20.70
CA MET A 1 -1.84 7.56 -20.33
C MET A 1 -2.11 8.66 -19.33
N ILE A 2 -3.27 9.33 -19.41
CA ILE A 2 -3.74 10.19 -18.33
C ILE A 2 -4.82 9.39 -17.61
N LEU A 3 -4.68 9.23 -16.29
CA LEU A 3 -5.69 8.59 -15.46
C LEU A 3 -6.42 9.70 -14.71
N GLU A 4 -7.69 9.91 -15.03
CA GLU A 4 -8.48 11.06 -14.55
C GLU A 4 -9.09 10.82 -13.15
N ASP A 5 -9.24 9.55 -12.77
CA ASP A 5 -10.09 9.13 -11.65
C ASP A 5 -9.35 8.27 -10.62
N PHE A 6 -8.04 8.46 -10.48
CA PHE A 6 -7.24 7.68 -9.54
C PHE A 6 -7.65 7.98 -8.10
N VAL A 7 -8.28 7.01 -7.45
CA VAL A 7 -8.59 7.06 -6.02
C VAL A 7 -7.46 6.43 -5.21
N MET A 8 -6.78 7.22 -4.39
CA MET A 8 -5.76 6.71 -3.47
C MET A 8 -6.40 5.83 -2.40
N LEU A 9 -5.99 4.56 -2.26
CA LEU A 9 -6.54 3.65 -1.23
C LEU A 9 -5.56 3.31 -0.12
N GLY A 10 -4.26 3.48 -0.37
CA GLY A 10 -3.26 3.28 0.64
C GLY A 10 -1.84 3.44 0.11
N LYS A 11 -0.95 3.71 1.06
CA LYS A 11 0.46 3.96 0.82
C LYS A 11 1.28 3.01 1.67
N THR A 12 2.37 2.50 1.13
CA THR A 12 3.25 1.59 1.87
C THR A 12 4.27 2.34 2.73
N THR A 13 4.91 1.63 3.66
CA THR A 13 6.05 2.14 4.41
C THR A 13 7.15 2.65 3.47
N PRO A 14 7.84 3.75 3.82
CA PRO A 14 8.89 4.29 2.97
C PRO A 14 10.07 3.33 2.85
N GLU A 15 10.64 3.26 1.65
CA GLU A 15 11.81 2.45 1.32
C GLU A 15 12.83 3.31 0.56
N THR A 16 14.08 3.25 0.99
CA THR A 16 15.20 3.87 0.27
C THR A 16 15.57 3.02 -0.93
N ASP A 17 15.43 3.56 -2.15
CA ASP A 17 15.75 2.85 -3.37
C ASP A 17 17.27 2.83 -3.67
N ARG A 18 17.65 2.21 -4.80
CA ARG A 18 19.07 2.11 -5.20
C ARG A 18 19.72 3.45 -5.54
N GLN A 19 18.93 4.47 -5.86
CA GLN A 19 19.39 5.82 -6.16
C GLN A 19 19.49 6.69 -4.90
N GLY A 20 19.09 6.17 -3.73
CA GLY A 20 19.08 6.91 -2.47
C GLY A 20 17.80 7.70 -2.23
N ARG A 21 16.78 7.56 -3.09
CA ARG A 21 15.49 8.23 -2.91
C ARG A 21 14.67 7.50 -1.87
N VAL A 22 14.03 8.22 -0.96
CA VAL A 22 13.00 7.66 -0.07
C VAL A 22 11.68 7.65 -0.82
N THR A 23 11.23 6.45 -1.17
CA THR A 23 10.05 6.23 -2.02
C THR A 23 8.95 5.51 -1.26
N VAL A 24 7.72 5.77 -1.66
CA VAL A 24 6.53 5.04 -1.19
C VAL A 24 5.84 4.43 -2.40
N CYS A 25 5.33 3.20 -2.26
CA CYS A 25 4.42 2.62 -3.24
C CYS A 25 2.99 2.98 -2.85
N SER A 26 2.15 3.27 -3.83
CA SER A 26 0.71 3.41 -3.59
C SER A 26 -0.08 2.31 -4.28
N ALA A 27 -1.26 2.07 -3.72
CA ALA A 27 -2.31 1.31 -4.35
C ALA A 27 -3.58 2.16 -4.34
N GLY A 28 -4.31 2.13 -5.45
CA GLY A 28 -5.53 2.89 -5.64
C GLY A 28 -6.53 2.14 -6.51
N TRP A 29 -7.62 2.80 -6.85
CA TRP A 29 -8.69 2.29 -7.70
C TRP A 29 -9.00 3.30 -8.80
N SER A 30 -9.25 2.82 -10.02
CA SER A 30 -9.82 3.62 -11.09
C SER A 30 -11.20 3.05 -11.43
N PRO A 31 -12.29 3.80 -11.14
CA PRO A 31 -13.64 3.47 -11.57
C PRO A 31 -13.77 3.21 -13.08
N GLU A 32 -13.14 4.03 -13.93
CA GLU A 32 -13.15 3.96 -15.38
C GLU A 32 -12.50 2.66 -15.88
N LEU A 33 -11.31 2.34 -15.38
CA LEU A 33 -10.60 1.11 -15.72
C LEU A 33 -11.19 -0.13 -15.04
N LYS A 34 -12.07 0.05 -14.04
CA LYS A 34 -12.56 -1.00 -13.14
C LYS A 34 -11.42 -1.86 -12.58
N GLN A 35 -10.32 -1.21 -12.21
CA GLN A 35 -9.08 -1.87 -11.84
C GLN A 35 -8.41 -1.23 -10.63
N LEU A 36 -7.83 -2.07 -9.76
CA LEU A 36 -6.88 -1.63 -8.74
C LEU A 36 -5.55 -1.27 -9.40
N VAL A 37 -5.01 -0.09 -9.11
CA VAL A 37 -3.83 0.48 -9.78
C VAL A 37 -2.70 0.69 -8.78
N ARG A 38 -1.47 0.36 -9.17
CA ARG A 38 -0.24 0.74 -8.45
C ARG A 38 0.40 1.93 -9.13
N VAL A 39 0.62 3.01 -8.39
CA VAL A 39 1.35 4.17 -8.88
C VAL A 39 2.60 4.37 -8.02
N TYR A 40 3.78 4.35 -8.66
CA TYR A 40 5.06 4.51 -7.98
C TYR A 40 6.13 5.09 -8.93
N PRO A 41 7.21 5.69 -8.41
CA PRO A 41 7.43 6.00 -7.00
C PRO A 41 6.61 7.23 -6.56
N LEU A 42 6.15 7.24 -5.31
CA LEU A 42 5.74 8.46 -4.61
C LEU A 42 6.88 8.96 -3.74
N SER A 43 6.89 10.26 -3.47
CA SER A 43 7.64 10.84 -2.35
C SER A 43 6.85 10.66 -1.05
N THR A 44 7.53 10.66 0.09
CA THR A 44 6.87 10.75 1.41
C THR A 44 6.29 12.14 1.66
N LYS A 45 6.81 13.17 0.98
CA LYS A 45 6.35 14.56 1.14
C LYS A 45 5.12 14.82 0.26
N LYS A 46 4.07 15.39 0.84
CA LYS A 46 2.86 15.85 0.11
C LYS A 46 2.24 14.77 -0.80
N ALA A 47 2.28 13.50 -0.38
CA ALA A 47 1.56 12.45 -1.10
C ALA A 47 0.05 12.71 -1.04
N PRO A 48 -0.72 12.39 -2.09
CA PRO A 48 -2.17 12.53 -2.04
C PRO A 48 -2.76 11.79 -0.83
N PRO A 49 -3.74 12.38 -0.13
CA PRO A 49 -4.36 11.74 1.02
C PRO A 49 -5.15 10.49 0.57
N ASP A 50 -5.37 9.56 1.49
CA ASP A 50 -6.23 8.41 1.18
C ASP A 50 -7.66 8.92 0.85
N PHE A 51 -8.31 8.24 -0.09
CA PHE A 51 -9.59 8.59 -0.72
C PHE A 51 -9.63 9.90 -1.51
N SER A 52 -8.48 10.52 -1.79
CA SER A 52 -8.42 11.57 -2.83
C SER A 52 -8.66 11.00 -4.22
N VAL A 53 -9.44 11.72 -5.01
CA VAL A 53 -9.56 11.52 -6.47
C VAL A 53 -8.58 12.45 -7.14
N SER A 54 -7.68 11.89 -7.94
CA SER A 54 -6.63 12.66 -8.61
C SER A 54 -6.56 12.34 -10.09
N GLN A 55 -6.30 13.38 -10.88
CA GLN A 55 -5.81 13.23 -12.24
C GLN A 55 -4.28 13.10 -12.21
N VAL A 56 -3.73 12.13 -12.92
CA VAL A 56 -2.27 11.90 -12.98
C VAL A 56 -1.84 11.32 -14.33
N ARG A 57 -0.72 11.82 -14.85
CA ARG A 57 -0.10 11.28 -16.07
C ARG A 57 0.79 10.07 -15.74
N LEU A 58 0.54 8.95 -16.41
CA LEU A 58 1.16 7.66 -16.16
C LEU A 58 1.81 7.06 -17.42
N GLU A 59 2.88 6.30 -17.20
CA GLU A 59 3.57 5.50 -18.22
C GLU A 59 3.80 4.07 -17.72
N ARG A 60 3.99 3.14 -18.65
CA ARG A 60 4.28 1.74 -18.31
C ARG A 60 5.66 1.60 -17.68
N ASN A 61 5.78 0.68 -16.72
CA ASN A 61 7.09 0.25 -16.26
C ASN A 61 7.57 -0.98 -17.04
N SER A 62 8.56 -0.82 -17.92
CA SER A 62 9.18 -1.94 -18.64
C SER A 62 9.77 -3.01 -17.71
N ARG A 63 10.11 -2.65 -16.46
CA ARG A 63 10.61 -3.60 -15.45
C ARG A 63 9.49 -4.31 -14.70
N ASP A 64 8.25 -3.83 -14.74
CA ASP A 64 7.11 -4.43 -14.06
C ASP A 64 5.98 -4.74 -15.03
N THR A 65 5.90 -6.01 -15.43
CA THR A 65 4.96 -6.50 -16.45
C THR A 65 3.51 -6.58 -15.97
N ARG A 66 3.23 -6.27 -14.70
CA ARG A 66 1.87 -6.25 -14.13
C ARG A 66 1.01 -5.18 -14.82
N PRO A 67 -0.15 -5.50 -15.40
CA PRO A 67 -1.01 -4.52 -16.08
C PRO A 67 -1.45 -3.37 -15.15
N GLU A 68 -1.57 -3.60 -13.86
CA GLU A 68 -1.92 -2.60 -12.85
C GLU A 68 -0.75 -1.72 -12.39
N SER A 69 0.49 -2.02 -12.79
CA SER A 69 1.68 -1.27 -12.35
C SER A 69 2.05 -0.14 -13.31
N TRP A 70 2.04 1.08 -12.78
CA TRP A 70 2.32 2.31 -13.53
C TRP A 70 3.37 3.17 -12.84
N LYS A 71 4.12 3.92 -13.66
CA LYS A 71 4.99 5.00 -13.21
C LYS A 71 4.36 6.35 -13.48
N ILE A 72 4.60 7.32 -12.59
CA ILE A 72 4.28 8.72 -12.86
C ILE A 72 5.11 9.18 -14.05
N GLN A 73 4.48 9.72 -15.09
CA GLN A 73 5.17 10.17 -16.30
C GLN A 73 6.11 11.36 -16.01
N GLY A 74 7.18 11.46 -16.81
CA GLY A 74 8.15 12.55 -16.75
C GLY A 74 9.41 12.19 -15.97
N ASP A 75 10.25 13.19 -15.70
CA ASP A 75 11.52 13.03 -14.96
C ASP A 75 11.27 12.49 -13.54
N ARG A 76 12.08 11.55 -13.09
CA ARG A 76 11.98 10.95 -11.76
C ARG A 76 13.34 10.88 -11.08
N ASP A 77 14.28 11.72 -11.46
CA ASP A 77 15.59 11.74 -10.84
C ASP A 77 15.53 12.22 -9.39
N ILE A 78 16.60 11.96 -8.64
CA ILE A 78 16.69 12.28 -7.21
C ILE A 78 16.46 13.77 -6.93
N SER A 79 16.89 14.65 -7.84
CA SER A 79 16.74 16.11 -7.74
C SER A 79 15.27 16.57 -7.76
N VAL A 80 14.39 15.84 -8.43
CA VAL A 80 12.97 16.19 -8.57
C VAL A 80 12.05 15.33 -7.71
N HIS A 81 12.57 14.21 -7.18
CA HIS A 81 11.78 13.18 -6.51
C HIS A 81 10.98 13.73 -5.33
N GLU A 82 11.55 14.62 -4.51
CA GLU A 82 10.84 15.16 -3.35
C GLU A 82 9.51 15.84 -3.72
N ASN A 83 9.45 16.44 -4.92
CA ASN A 83 8.30 17.16 -5.45
C ASN A 83 7.48 16.33 -6.44
N ILE A 84 7.79 15.05 -6.66
CA ILE A 84 7.13 14.21 -7.68
C ILE A 84 5.60 14.15 -7.51
N ASN A 85 5.13 14.27 -6.27
CA ASN A 85 3.71 14.19 -5.94
C ASN A 85 2.91 15.43 -6.41
N SER A 86 3.55 16.54 -6.81
CA SER A 86 2.87 17.70 -7.41
C SER A 86 2.22 17.40 -8.76
N ARG A 87 2.52 16.24 -9.34
CA ARG A 87 1.93 15.74 -10.59
C ARG A 87 0.56 15.09 -10.40
N PHE A 88 0.11 14.94 -9.16
CA PHE A 88 -1.26 14.60 -8.86
C PHE A 88 -2.06 15.89 -8.73
N ASP A 89 -3.01 16.07 -9.64
CA ASP A 89 -4.00 17.11 -9.56
C ASP A 89 -5.21 16.56 -8.78
N VAL A 90 -5.20 16.79 -7.47
CA VAL A 90 -6.24 16.31 -6.56
C VAL A 90 -7.52 17.13 -6.78
N LYS A 91 -8.56 16.48 -7.30
CA LYS A 91 -9.83 17.12 -7.66
C LYS A 91 -10.82 17.14 -6.51
N SER A 92 -10.84 16.09 -5.69
CA SER A 92 -11.80 15.94 -4.59
C SER A 92 -11.35 14.87 -3.60
N ILE A 93 -12.07 14.78 -2.47
CA ILE A 93 -11.94 13.71 -1.48
C ILE A 93 -13.28 12.96 -1.41
N ILE A 94 -13.25 11.63 -1.46
CA ILE A 94 -14.44 10.80 -1.30
C ILE A 94 -14.73 10.64 0.20
N ASN A 95 -15.85 11.21 0.65
CA ASN A 95 -16.31 11.06 2.02
C ASN A 95 -17.03 9.72 2.24
N ASP A 96 -17.84 9.27 1.28
CA ASP A 96 -18.48 7.95 1.33
C ASP A 96 -17.59 6.88 0.70
N TRP A 97 -16.46 6.63 1.37
CA TRP A 97 -15.51 5.63 0.94
C TRP A 97 -16.06 4.19 1.07
N SER A 98 -17.06 3.97 1.94
CA SER A 98 -17.67 2.64 2.12
C SER A 98 -18.39 2.18 0.85
N SER A 99 -19.20 3.07 0.26
CA SER A 99 -19.86 2.81 -1.02
C SER A 99 -18.86 2.57 -2.14
N LEU A 100 -17.78 3.35 -2.22
CA LEU A 100 -16.70 3.11 -3.18
C LEU A 100 -16.08 1.72 -3.01
N LEU A 101 -15.75 1.32 -1.77
CA LEU A 101 -15.15 0.00 -1.53
C LEU A 101 -16.09 -1.16 -1.87
N ASN A 102 -17.39 -0.93 -1.97
CA ASN A 102 -18.36 -1.92 -2.42
C ASN A 102 -18.37 -2.08 -3.95
N THR A 103 -17.85 -1.10 -4.71
CA THR A 103 -17.70 -1.22 -6.17
C THR A 103 -16.44 -1.98 -6.59
N ILE A 104 -15.49 -2.18 -5.67
CA ILE A 104 -14.22 -2.86 -5.98
C ILE A 104 -14.40 -4.37 -5.86
N PRO A 105 -14.09 -5.16 -6.91
CA PRO A 105 -14.16 -6.62 -6.86
C PRO A 105 -13.26 -7.19 -5.75
N GLN A 106 -13.82 -8.11 -4.97
CA GLN A 106 -13.12 -8.83 -3.92
C GLN A 106 -12.69 -10.21 -4.42
N VAL A 107 -11.67 -10.79 -3.81
CA VAL A 107 -11.29 -12.19 -4.00
C VAL A 107 -11.58 -12.98 -2.72
N GLY A 108 -12.04 -14.22 -2.87
CA GLY A 108 -12.39 -15.09 -1.76
C GLY A 108 -11.19 -15.76 -1.11
N SER A 109 -10.04 -15.83 -1.80
CA SER A 109 -8.81 -16.41 -1.25
C SER A 109 -7.53 -15.86 -1.88
N MET A 110 -6.39 -16.02 -1.20
CA MET A 110 -5.08 -15.72 -1.80
C MET A 110 -4.74 -16.65 -2.97
N ALA A 111 -5.29 -17.87 -2.98
CA ALA A 111 -5.10 -18.81 -4.09
C ALA A 111 -5.79 -18.31 -5.37
N GLU A 112 -7.00 -17.75 -5.24
CA GLU A 112 -7.71 -17.08 -6.34
C GLU A 112 -6.94 -15.86 -6.84
N ALA A 113 -6.41 -15.02 -5.95
CA ALA A 113 -5.61 -13.86 -6.33
C ALA A 113 -4.37 -14.27 -7.16
N ASN A 114 -3.69 -15.35 -6.74
CA ASN A 114 -2.53 -15.90 -7.44
C ASN A 114 -2.91 -16.52 -8.79
N SER A 115 -4.00 -17.28 -8.87
CA SER A 115 -4.44 -17.94 -10.13
C SER A 115 -4.81 -16.91 -11.19
N ARG A 116 -5.44 -15.81 -10.77
CA ARG A 116 -5.77 -14.63 -11.59
C ARG A 116 -4.56 -13.73 -11.87
N LYS A 117 -3.38 -14.08 -11.35
CA LYS A 117 -2.11 -13.33 -11.48
C LYS A 117 -2.22 -11.87 -11.04
N LEU A 118 -3.08 -11.59 -10.07
CA LEU A 118 -3.28 -10.25 -9.52
C LEU A 118 -2.06 -9.81 -8.70
N SER A 119 -1.79 -8.51 -8.67
CA SER A 119 -0.82 -7.90 -7.74
C SER A 119 -1.42 -7.02 -6.68
N LEU A 120 -2.70 -6.69 -6.81
CA LEU A 120 -3.53 -6.03 -5.81
C LEU A 120 -4.87 -6.77 -5.72
N ALA A 121 -5.43 -6.84 -4.51
CA ALA A 121 -6.76 -7.37 -4.30
C ALA A 121 -7.39 -6.76 -3.04
N ILE A 122 -8.72 -6.72 -3.00
CA ILE A 122 -9.49 -6.53 -1.77
C ILE A 122 -9.90 -7.90 -1.25
N VAL A 123 -9.71 -8.14 0.04
CA VAL A 123 -10.20 -9.33 0.73
C VAL A 123 -11.00 -8.95 1.96
N LYS A 124 -12.03 -9.75 2.25
CA LYS A 124 -12.79 -9.68 3.51
C LYS A 124 -12.41 -10.91 4.35
N PRO A 125 -11.70 -10.73 5.47
CA PRO A 125 -11.42 -11.82 6.38
C PRO A 125 -12.69 -12.46 6.95
N ASP A 126 -12.61 -13.77 7.20
CA ASP A 126 -13.72 -14.56 7.76
C ASP A 126 -14.11 -14.02 9.15
N THR A 127 -13.12 -13.55 9.92
CA THR A 127 -13.27 -12.96 11.24
C THR A 127 -12.34 -11.77 11.43
N ALA A 128 -12.63 -10.95 12.45
CA ALA A 128 -11.83 -9.77 12.77
C ALA A 128 -10.32 -10.12 12.87
N PRO A 129 -9.46 -9.50 12.04
CA PRO A 129 -8.03 -9.76 12.07
C PRO A 129 -7.38 -9.37 13.39
N LYS A 130 -6.34 -10.10 13.77
CA LYS A 130 -5.45 -9.75 14.88
C LYS A 130 -4.28 -8.91 14.36
N TYR A 131 -4.24 -7.64 14.74
CA TYR A 131 -3.07 -6.78 14.57
C TYR A 131 -2.06 -6.99 15.70
N TYR A 132 -0.79 -7.12 15.36
CA TYR A 132 0.29 -7.33 16.33
C TYR A 132 1.65 -6.88 15.77
N PHE A 133 2.66 -6.89 16.64
CA PHE A 133 4.05 -6.63 16.24
C PHE A 133 4.88 -7.90 16.40
N ASP A 134 5.79 -8.10 15.46
CA ASP A 134 6.80 -9.16 15.48
C ASP A 134 8.20 -8.52 15.50
N GLU A 135 9.18 -9.20 16.08
CA GLU A 135 10.56 -8.70 16.07
C GLU A 135 11.13 -8.86 14.66
N ASN A 136 11.73 -7.78 14.15
CA ASN A 136 12.35 -7.78 12.83
C ASN A 136 13.73 -8.42 12.92
N LYS A 137 13.81 -9.71 12.57
CA LYS A 137 15.07 -10.47 12.53
C LYS A 137 16.12 -9.90 11.56
N SER A 138 15.69 -9.05 10.61
CA SER A 138 16.58 -8.36 9.67
C SER A 138 16.94 -6.95 10.12
N TRP A 139 16.54 -6.55 11.32
CA TRP A 139 16.82 -5.22 11.86
C TRP A 139 18.32 -4.99 11.94
N LYS A 140 18.72 -3.84 11.42
CA LYS A 140 20.06 -3.27 11.63
C LYS A 140 19.83 -1.84 12.11
N ASP A 141 20.60 -1.40 13.11
CA ASP A 141 20.65 0.01 13.49
C ASP A 141 21.31 0.77 12.33
N ASN A 142 20.51 1.14 11.33
CA ASN A 142 20.92 1.82 10.11
C ASN A 142 20.23 3.17 10.08
N ARG A 143 20.80 4.11 10.86
CA ARG A 143 20.26 5.46 11.04
C ARG A 143 20.25 6.26 9.75
N ASP A 144 21.04 5.84 8.76
CA ASP A 144 21.24 6.56 7.51
C ASP A 144 20.23 6.18 6.42
N LYS A 145 19.38 5.16 6.64
CA LYS A 145 18.40 4.70 5.63
C LYS A 145 17.00 4.52 6.20
N VAL A 146 16.03 5.18 5.57
CA VAL A 146 14.61 4.97 5.83
C VAL A 146 14.14 3.75 5.04
N CYS A 147 13.88 2.64 5.73
CA CYS A 147 13.35 1.41 5.15
C CYS A 147 12.67 0.57 6.21
N SER A 148 11.81 -0.38 5.85
CA SER A 148 11.19 -1.30 6.83
C SER A 148 12.22 -2.08 7.67
N LYS A 149 13.45 -2.26 7.17
CA LYS A 149 14.54 -2.93 7.87
C LYS A 149 15.23 -2.09 8.95
N SER A 150 15.02 -0.76 8.98
CA SER A 150 15.58 0.09 10.04
C SER A 150 14.77 0.07 11.33
N TYR A 151 13.59 -0.58 11.33
CA TYR A 151 12.73 -0.73 12.51
C TYR A 151 12.92 -2.09 13.17
N LYS A 152 13.14 -2.10 14.49
CA LYS A 152 13.23 -3.32 15.31
C LYS A 152 11.94 -4.13 15.32
N TRP A 153 10.80 -3.48 15.09
CA TRP A 153 9.49 -4.12 15.10
C TRP A 153 8.88 -4.08 13.70
N THR A 154 8.11 -5.11 13.35
CA THR A 154 7.32 -5.17 12.12
C THR A 154 5.84 -5.32 12.46
N PRO A 155 4.97 -4.37 12.07
CA PRO A 155 3.53 -4.55 12.13
C PRO A 155 3.08 -5.75 11.30
N ARG A 156 2.17 -6.55 11.84
CA ARG A 156 1.62 -7.73 11.19
C ARG A 156 0.13 -7.85 11.45
N VAL A 157 -0.54 -8.56 10.55
CA VAL A 157 -1.95 -8.91 10.64
C VAL A 157 -2.06 -10.42 10.46
N SER A 158 -2.71 -11.07 11.43
CA SER A 158 -3.13 -12.47 11.34
C SER A 158 -4.63 -12.53 11.09
N PHE A 159 -5.06 -13.27 10.08
CA PHE A 159 -6.48 -13.39 9.74
C PHE A 159 -6.76 -14.72 9.04
N THR A 160 -8.02 -15.14 9.07
CA THR A 160 -8.49 -16.29 8.30
C THR A 160 -9.20 -15.79 7.05
N LEU A 161 -8.93 -16.43 5.91
CA LEU A 161 -9.61 -16.16 4.65
C LEU A 161 -9.89 -17.51 3.98
N SER A 162 -11.16 -17.81 3.74
CA SER A 162 -11.59 -19.10 3.18
C SER A 162 -11.04 -20.28 3.99
N GLY A 163 -11.09 -20.18 5.33
CA GLY A 163 -10.64 -21.22 6.26
C GLY A 163 -9.11 -21.37 6.39
N LYS A 164 -8.30 -20.56 5.69
CA LYS A 164 -6.84 -20.59 5.79
C LYS A 164 -6.32 -19.40 6.59
N THR A 165 -5.43 -19.68 7.54
CA THR A 165 -4.78 -18.64 8.34
C THR A 165 -3.61 -18.01 7.59
N HIS A 166 -3.64 -16.69 7.45
CA HIS A 166 -2.60 -15.86 6.87
C HIS A 166 -1.94 -15.00 7.95
N LYS A 167 -0.61 -14.86 7.88
CA LYS A 167 0.18 -13.96 8.74
C LYS A 167 1.02 -13.04 7.87
N LEU A 168 0.45 -11.90 7.51
CA LEU A 168 1.06 -10.97 6.56
C LEU A 168 1.68 -9.77 7.28
N LYS A 169 2.70 -9.17 6.67
CA LYS A 169 3.20 -7.86 7.12
C LYS A 169 2.13 -6.80 6.81
N TYR A 170 1.95 -5.86 7.73
CA TYR A 170 1.16 -4.66 7.51
C TYR A 170 2.11 -3.52 7.17
N LEU A 171 2.27 -3.23 5.88
CA LEU A 171 3.20 -2.22 5.40
C LEU A 171 2.51 -0.87 5.17
N ASN A 172 1.43 -0.55 5.87
CA ASN A 172 0.81 0.76 5.73
C ASN A 172 1.74 1.88 6.25
N GLN A 173 1.81 3.01 5.55
CA GLN A 173 2.68 4.14 5.91
C GLN A 173 2.42 4.67 7.32
N GLU A 174 1.15 4.91 7.66
CA GLU A 174 0.72 5.44 8.98
C GLU A 174 1.20 4.54 10.13
N ALA A 175 1.19 3.21 9.93
CA ALA A 175 1.67 2.28 10.95
C ALA A 175 3.13 2.50 11.32
N TYR A 176 3.96 2.95 10.36
CA TYR A 176 5.38 3.21 10.55
C TYR A 176 5.68 4.65 10.98
N GLU A 177 4.80 5.61 10.70
CA GLU A 177 4.93 7.00 11.14
C GLU A 177 4.92 7.13 12.66
N PHE A 178 4.17 6.26 13.36
CA PHE A 178 4.13 6.24 14.81
C PHE A 178 5.23 5.37 15.45
N MET A 179 6.03 4.65 14.66
CA MET A 179 7.11 3.80 15.15
C MET A 179 8.45 4.56 15.19
N THR A 180 9.36 4.11 16.05
CA THR A 180 10.76 4.52 15.98
C THR A 180 11.64 3.32 15.62
N PRO A 181 12.90 3.51 15.21
CA PRO A 181 13.81 2.39 14.92
C PRO A 181 13.90 1.34 16.04
N LYS A 182 13.61 1.71 17.30
CA LYS A 182 13.72 0.83 18.48
C LYS A 182 12.38 0.54 19.18
N SER A 183 11.33 1.33 18.94
CA SER A 183 10.05 1.23 19.65
C SER A 183 8.88 0.91 18.71
N ARG A 184 7.89 0.17 19.22
CA ARG A 184 6.61 -0.08 18.54
C ARG A 184 5.74 1.18 18.45
N GLY A 185 6.02 2.21 19.26
CA GLY A 185 5.29 3.47 19.22
C GLY A 185 3.86 3.40 19.76
N PHE A 186 3.04 4.40 19.42
CA PHE A 186 1.62 4.45 19.76
C PHE A 186 0.77 3.91 18.62
N PHE A 187 0.10 2.77 18.84
CA PHE A 187 -0.55 2.02 17.76
C PHE A 187 -2.04 1.81 17.97
N ARG A 188 -2.67 2.45 18.98
CA ARG A 188 -4.09 2.20 19.30
C ARG A 188 -5.02 2.57 18.14
N HIS A 189 -4.76 3.69 17.46
CA HIS A 189 -5.54 4.12 16.30
C HIS A 189 -5.45 3.12 15.13
N VAL A 190 -4.25 2.65 14.82
CA VAL A 190 -4.05 1.64 13.76
C VAL A 190 -4.69 0.31 14.17
N ALA A 191 -4.53 -0.12 15.41
CA ALA A 191 -5.11 -1.35 15.92
C ALA A 191 -6.64 -1.32 15.95
N SER A 192 -7.27 -0.17 16.20
CA SER A 192 -8.74 -0.08 16.21
C SER A 192 -9.35 -0.34 14.85
N LYS A 193 -8.63 -0.10 13.74
CA LYS A 193 -9.09 -0.40 12.39
C LYS A 193 -9.40 -1.89 12.18
N PHE A 194 -8.78 -2.78 12.95
CA PHE A 194 -8.96 -4.22 12.81
C PHE A 194 -10.12 -4.79 13.65
N LYS A 195 -10.67 -4.01 14.58
CA LYS A 195 -11.74 -4.48 15.49
C LYS A 195 -13.07 -4.73 14.78
N SER A 196 -13.40 -3.95 13.75
CA SER A 196 -14.68 -4.05 13.01
C SER A 196 -14.64 -5.06 11.86
N ASN A 197 -13.68 -5.98 11.85
CA ASN A 197 -13.42 -6.89 10.73
C ASN A 197 -13.33 -6.14 9.38
N PRO A 198 -12.31 -5.28 9.18
CA PRO A 198 -12.22 -4.43 8.00
C PRO A 198 -12.05 -5.23 6.71
N LYS A 199 -12.40 -4.62 5.57
CA LYS A 199 -11.83 -5.06 4.28
C LYS A 199 -10.34 -4.75 4.27
N LEU A 200 -9.53 -5.64 3.71
CA LEU A 200 -8.09 -5.45 3.60
C LEU A 200 -7.70 -5.24 2.14
N LEU A 201 -6.92 -4.18 1.88
CA LEU A 201 -6.19 -4.03 0.62
C LEU A 201 -4.87 -4.78 0.75
N VAL A 202 -4.68 -5.79 -0.09
CA VAL A 202 -3.46 -6.58 -0.15
C VAL A 202 -2.72 -6.35 -1.47
N GLY A 203 -1.40 -6.48 -1.44
CA GLY A 203 -0.59 -6.47 -2.66
C GLY A 203 0.57 -7.45 -2.59
N ASN A 204 1.09 -7.89 -3.74
CA ASN A 204 2.26 -8.75 -3.79
C ASN A 204 3.59 -8.00 -3.95
N MET A 205 4.69 -8.62 -3.54
CA MET A 205 6.02 -8.06 -3.72
C MET A 205 6.48 -8.14 -5.18
N PHE A 206 7.25 -7.15 -5.63
CA PHE A 206 7.74 -7.09 -7.02
C PHE A 206 8.43 -8.40 -7.46
N ALA A 207 9.41 -8.87 -6.68
CA ALA A 207 10.20 -10.07 -6.98
C ALA A 207 9.54 -11.40 -6.56
N TYR A 208 8.53 -11.36 -5.67
CA TYR A 208 7.88 -12.56 -5.13
C TYR A 208 6.36 -12.43 -5.28
N ARG A 209 5.84 -12.79 -6.46
CA ARG A 209 4.44 -12.54 -6.84
C ARG A 209 3.40 -13.28 -6.00
N ASN A 210 3.80 -14.37 -5.33
CA ASN A 210 2.92 -15.11 -4.42
C ASN A 210 3.08 -14.67 -2.96
N ASN A 211 3.99 -13.73 -2.67
CA ASN A 211 4.17 -13.18 -1.33
C ASN A 211 3.36 -11.90 -1.19
N TRP A 212 2.27 -12.00 -0.44
CA TRP A 212 1.34 -10.91 -0.18
C TRP A 212 1.68 -10.15 1.11
N LEU A 213 1.27 -8.90 1.15
CA LEU A 213 1.31 -8.01 2.31
C LEU A 213 0.00 -7.22 2.38
N VAL A 214 -0.34 -6.73 3.56
CA VAL A 214 -1.49 -5.85 3.76
C VAL A 214 -1.00 -4.40 3.64
N ILE A 215 -1.64 -3.63 2.77
CA ILE A 215 -1.33 -2.22 2.49
C ILE A 215 -2.25 -1.29 3.30
N SER A 216 -3.53 -1.65 3.44
CA SER A 216 -4.51 -0.83 4.17
C SER A 216 -5.64 -1.70 4.74
N ALA A 217 -6.33 -1.16 5.74
CA ALA A 217 -7.50 -1.74 6.37
C ALA A 217 -8.60 -0.69 6.45
N PHE A 218 -9.80 -1.01 5.96
CA PHE A 218 -10.93 -0.09 5.86
C PHE A 218 -12.02 -0.46 6.86
N CYS A 219 -12.26 0.40 7.85
CA CYS A 219 -13.06 0.14 9.04
C CYS A 219 -14.21 1.13 9.23
#